data_AF-A0A5D2H3Z1-F1
#
_entry.id   AF-A0A5D2H3Z1-F1
#
_cell.length_a   1.000
_cell.length_b   1.000
_cell.length_c   1.000
_cell.angle_alpha   90.00
_cell.angle_beta   90.00
_cell.angle_gamma   90.00
#
_symmetry.space_group_name_H-M   'P 1'
#
loop_
_entity.id
_entity.type
_entity.pdbx_description
1 polymer ?
#
loop_
_entity_poly.entity_id
_entity_poly.type
_entity_poly.pdbx_seq_one_letter_code
_entity_poly.pdbx_strand_id
1 'polypeptide(L)'
;MMKRLLKEIFALKFNKVLTMQKNFEVGSQDFTTRLANYEKVYEPVDEGSYIKMIDMASGHGGQIQVNNISGYLPGRIVFFL
;
A
#
# COMPACT_ATOMS: atom_id res chain seq x y z
N MET A 1 22.73 25.52 8.73
CA MET A 1 22.18 25.74 7.37
C MET A 1 21.77 24.42 6.69
N MET A 2 22.62 23.39 6.65
CA MET A 2 22.35 22.10 5.99
C MET A 2 21.22 21.25 6.59
N LYS A 3 21.00 21.30 7.92
CA LYS A 3 19.89 20.59 8.59
C LYS A 3 18.49 21.13 8.22
N ARG A 4 18.39 22.40 7.79
CA ARG A 4 17.13 23.01 7.33
C ARG A 4 16.79 22.55 5.91
N LEU A 5 17.78 22.48 5.03
CA LEU A 5 17.64 21.95 3.67
C LEU A 5 17.21 20.47 3.68
N LEU A 6 17.82 19.65 4.54
CA LEU A 6 17.43 18.24 4.68
C LEU A 6 16.01 18.08 5.25
N LYS A 7 15.59 18.92 6.19
CA LYS A 7 14.20 18.96 6.68
C LYS A 7 13.22 19.39 5.59
N GLU A 8 13.56 20.37 4.76
CA GLU A 8 12.73 20.81 3.63
C GLU A 8 12.64 19.74 2.53
N ILE A 9 13.75 19.05 2.22
CA ILE A 9 13.78 17.94 1.27
C ILE A 9 12.98 16.73 1.79
N PHE A 10 13.08 16.40 3.08
CA PHE A 10 12.29 15.32 3.69
C PHE A 10 10.80 15.70 3.83
N ALA A 11 10.51 16.95 4.20
CA ALA A 11 9.15 17.45 4.32
C ALA A 11 8.46 17.54 2.95
N LEU A 12 9.15 17.93 1.87
CA LEU A 12 8.61 17.92 0.51
C LEU A 12 8.32 16.50 -0.01
N LYS A 13 9.09 15.48 0.42
CA LYS A 13 8.85 14.08 0.01
C LYS A 13 7.69 13.41 0.75
N PHE A 14 7.43 13.77 2.01
CA PHE A 14 6.32 13.20 2.80
C PHE A 14 5.07 14.08 2.85
N ASN A 15 5.17 15.38 2.56
CA ASN A 15 4.06 16.33 2.50
C ASN A 15 3.49 16.49 1.08
N LYS A 16 3.42 15.39 0.33
CA LYS A 16 2.26 15.17 -0.55
C LYS A 16 1.22 14.39 0.25
N VAL A 17 0.94 14.90 1.46
CA VAL A 17 -0.34 14.71 2.14
C VAL A 17 -1.41 14.92 1.07
N LEU A 18 -2.39 14.02 1.08
CA LEU A 18 -3.68 13.96 0.37
C LEU A 18 -4.40 15.32 0.22
N THR A 19 -3.70 16.33 -0.27
CA THR A 19 -4.11 17.72 -0.35
C THR A 19 -4.96 17.82 -1.60
N MET A 20 -6.25 17.48 -1.41
CA MET A 20 -7.39 18.15 -2.03
C MET A 20 -7.05 18.85 -3.34
N GLN A 21 -6.62 18.11 -4.35
CA GLN A 21 -6.81 18.61 -5.69
C GLN A 21 -8.31 18.50 -5.92
N LYS A 22 -9.00 19.65 -5.91
CA LYS A 22 -10.39 19.74 -6.38
C LYS A 22 -10.56 19.16 -7.79
N ASN A 23 -9.46 19.01 -8.53
CA ASN A 23 -9.41 18.36 -9.83
C ASN A 23 -9.07 16.87 -9.68
N PHE A 24 -10.08 16.04 -9.91
CA PHE A 24 -9.99 14.58 -9.92
C PHE A 24 -8.89 14.05 -10.87
N GLU A 25 -8.74 14.64 -12.05
CA GLU A 25 -7.81 14.15 -13.09
C GLU A 25 -6.36 14.28 -12.62
N VAL A 26 -6.01 15.43 -12.03
CA VAL A 26 -4.66 15.67 -11.55
C VAL A 26 -4.34 14.75 -10.36
N GLY A 27 -5.34 14.49 -9.51
CA GLY A 27 -5.21 13.55 -8.40
C GLY A 27 -5.02 12.11 -8.87
N SER A 28 -5.81 11.68 -9.87
CA SER A 28 -5.68 10.37 -10.50
C SER A 28 -4.31 10.20 -11.14
N GLN A 29 -3.84 11.20 -11.90
CA GLN A 29 -2.54 11.14 -12.56
C GLN A 29 -1.38 11.06 -11.56
N ASP A 30 -1.44 11.82 -10.46
CA ASP A 30 -0.46 11.70 -9.39
C ASP A 30 -0.46 10.29 -8.79
N PHE A 31 -1.64 9.77 -8.46
CA PHE A 31 -1.78 8.46 -7.86
C PHE A 31 -1.24 7.34 -8.75
N THR A 32 -1.61 7.33 -10.04
CA THR A 32 -1.11 6.35 -11.02
C THR A 32 0.40 6.46 -11.19
N THR A 33 0.95 7.69 -11.22
CA THR A 33 2.40 7.90 -11.31
C THR A 33 3.14 7.32 -10.10
N ARG A 34 2.57 7.48 -8.90
CA ARG A 34 3.12 6.90 -7.67
C ARG A 34 3.06 5.37 -7.72
N LEU A 35 1.93 4.79 -8.13
CA LEU A 35 1.76 3.34 -8.25
C LEU A 35 2.81 2.73 -9.19
N ALA A 36 3.00 3.32 -10.38
CA ALA A 36 4.00 2.88 -11.36
C ALA A 36 5.45 2.94 -10.83
N ASN A 37 5.74 3.77 -9.82
CA ASN A 37 7.05 3.80 -9.18
C ASN A 37 7.25 2.66 -8.19
N TYR A 38 6.20 2.26 -7.46
CA TYR A 38 6.26 1.10 -6.56
C TYR A 38 6.35 -0.20 -7.35
N GLU A 39 5.64 -0.32 -8.48
CA GLU A 39 5.63 -1.51 -9.33
C GLU A 39 7.04 -1.92 -9.80
N LYS A 40 7.94 -0.96 -10.02
CA LYS A 40 9.32 -1.21 -10.47
C LYS A 40 10.17 -2.03 -9.49
N VAL A 41 9.82 -2.03 -8.22
CA VAL A 41 10.63 -2.60 -7.13
C VAL A 41 9.82 -3.49 -6.20
N TYR A 42 8.53 -3.69 -6.49
CA TYR A 42 7.64 -4.42 -5.60
C TYR A 42 7.89 -5.92 -5.73
N GLU A 43 8.23 -6.55 -4.60
CA GLU A 43 8.35 -7.99 -4.46
C GLU A 43 7.21 -8.48 -3.55
N PRO A 44 6.29 -9.33 -4.05
CA PRO A 44 5.23 -9.90 -3.23
C PRO A 44 5.79 -10.80 -2.13
N VAL A 45 5.14 -10.83 -0.97
CA VAL A 45 5.48 -11.78 0.08
C VAL A 45 5.25 -13.22 -0.39
N ASP A 46 6.19 -14.11 -0.18
CA ASP A 46 6.08 -15.53 -0.49
C ASP A 46 6.53 -16.44 0.66
N GLU A 47 7.18 -15.86 1.68
CA GLU A 47 7.70 -16.55 2.86
C GLU A 47 7.04 -16.12 4.17
N GLY A 48 7.10 -17.00 5.18
CA GLY A 48 6.63 -16.72 6.54
C GLY A 48 5.12 -16.89 6.74
N SER A 49 4.58 -16.29 7.81
CA SER A 49 3.14 -16.33 8.13
C SER A 49 2.44 -15.13 7.49
N TYR A 50 1.57 -15.37 6.52
CA TYR A 50 0.91 -14.29 5.77
C TYR A 50 -0.49 -14.67 5.29
N ILE A 51 -1.25 -13.62 4.93
CA ILE A 51 -2.50 -13.70 4.19
C ILE A 51 -2.39 -12.77 2.96
N LYS A 52 -2.76 -13.26 1.77
CA LYS A 52 -2.94 -12.46 0.57
C LYS A 52 -4.42 -12.42 0.22
N MET A 53 -4.90 -11.21 -0.07
CA MET A 53 -6.22 -10.96 -0.60
C MET A 53 -6.07 -10.50 -2.04
N ILE A 54 -6.56 -11.29 -2.97
CA ILE A 54 -6.39 -11.11 -4.40
C ILE A 54 -7.77 -10.79 -4.98
N ASP A 55 -7.85 -9.75 -5.81
CA ASP A 55 -9.05 -9.36 -6.56
C ASP A 55 -10.33 -9.15 -5.74
N MET A 56 -10.21 -8.72 -4.47
CA MET A 56 -11.37 -8.52 -3.61
C MET A 56 -12.24 -7.30 -3.99
N ALA A 57 -11.66 -6.31 -4.68
CA ALA A 57 -12.36 -5.07 -5.04
C ALA A 57 -13.30 -5.22 -6.26
N SER A 58 -13.08 -6.22 -7.11
CA SER A 58 -13.86 -6.42 -8.35
C SER A 58 -15.23 -7.07 -8.11
N GLY A 59 -15.44 -7.66 -6.92
CA GLY A 59 -16.64 -8.43 -6.58
C GLY A 59 -16.76 -9.77 -7.31
N HIS A 60 -15.81 -10.13 -8.19
CA HIS A 60 -15.86 -11.34 -9.01
C HIS A 60 -14.50 -12.04 -8.97
N GLY A 61 -14.46 -13.25 -8.41
CA GLY A 61 -13.25 -14.08 -8.44
C GLY A 61 -12.18 -13.74 -7.38
N GLY A 62 -12.55 -13.01 -6.32
CA GLY A 62 -11.63 -12.73 -5.21
C GLY A 62 -11.13 -14.00 -4.51
N GLN A 63 -9.86 -14.01 -4.12
CA GLN A 63 -9.20 -15.15 -3.50
C GLN A 63 -8.46 -14.76 -2.23
N ILE A 64 -8.57 -15.59 -1.20
CA ILE A 64 -7.76 -15.51 0.01
C ILE A 64 -6.73 -16.65 -0.02
N GLN A 65 -5.45 -16.31 -0.05
CA GLN A 65 -4.34 -17.25 0.11
C GLN A 65 -3.75 -17.07 1.51
N VAL A 66 -3.67 -18.16 2.27
CA VAL A 66 -3.06 -18.16 3.62
C VAL A 66 -1.83 -19.05 3.64
N ASN A 67 -0.80 -18.64 4.37
CA ASN A 67 0.39 -19.45 4.59
C ASN A 67 0.80 -19.46 6.06
N ASN A 68 1.04 -20.67 6.58
CA ASN A 68 1.59 -20.92 7.91
C ASN A 68 0.92 -20.10 9.05
N ILE A 69 -0.41 -20.06 9.06
CA ILE A 69 -1.20 -19.37 10.10
C ILE A 69 -1.38 -20.31 11.29
N SER A 70 -0.92 -19.89 12.47
CA SER A 70 -1.04 -20.68 13.70
C SER A 70 -1.33 -19.78 14.92
N GLY A 71 -1.96 -20.36 15.92
CA GLY A 71 -2.35 -19.66 17.14
C GLY A 71 -3.68 -18.91 17.04
N TYR A 72 -4.19 -18.48 18.20
CA TYR A 72 -5.53 -17.91 18.32
C TYR A 72 -5.67 -16.56 17.61
N LEU A 73 -4.74 -15.62 17.85
CA LEU A 73 -4.87 -14.26 17.32
C LEU A 73 -4.72 -14.21 15.79
N PRO A 74 -3.70 -14.82 15.16
CA PRO A 74 -3.62 -14.87 13.69
C PRO A 74 -4.82 -15.56 13.04
N GLY A 75 -5.32 -16.65 13.64
CA GLY A 75 -6.53 -17.32 13.15
C GLY A 75 -7.78 -16.45 13.22
N ARG A 76 -7.92 -15.62 14.26
CA ARG A 76 -9.03 -14.64 14.37
C ARG A 76 -8.93 -13.51 13.35
N ILE A 77 -7.72 -13.07 13.01
CA ILE A 77 -7.51 -12.05 11.97
C ILE A 77 -7.95 -12.60 10.61
N VAL A 78 -7.51 -13.81 10.25
CA VAL A 78 -7.90 -14.46 8.99
C VAL A 78 -9.41 -14.69 8.91
N PHE A 79 -10.07 -15.05 10.01
CA PHE A 79 -11.53 -15.23 10.03
C PHE A 79 -12.29 -13.91 9.81
N PHE A 80 -11.73 -12.78 10.23
CA PHE A 80 -12.39 -11.48 10.13
C PHE A 80 -12.30 -10.86 8.73
N LEU A 81 -11.18 -11.08 8.03
CA LEU A 81 -10.91 -10.58 6.68
C LEU A 81 -11.68 -11.37 5.61
#